data_AF-M8C6R1-F1
#
_entry.id   AF-M8C6R1-F1
#
_cell.length_a   1.000
_cell.length_b   1.000
_cell.length_c   1.000
_cell.angle_alpha   90.00
_cell.angle_beta   90.00
_cell.angle_gamma   90.00
#
_symmetry.space_group_name_H-M   'P 1'
#
loop_
_entity.id
_entity.type
_entity.pdbx_description
1 polymer ?
#
loop_
_entity_poly.entity_id
_entity_poly.type
_entity_poly.pdbx_seq_one_letter_code
_entity_poly.pdbx_strand_id
1 'polypeptide(L)'
;MAAPAPGAGAVEVSMDDKAKALVAAKIKEGEYKVRMIGEYAVRTDRAIDALEKKVQDIEAEEKLYLHQIDDFATATIAEYEASVGPVPAFDNHLSLFSKDIPLEFPEPLAPPPASSASASSSASHHE
;
A
#
# COMPACT_ATOMS: atom_id res chain seq x y z
N MET A 1 13.22 69.54 -66.23
CA MET A 1 14.17 68.89 -65.28
C MET A 1 13.55 67.58 -64.84
N ALA A 2 14.08 66.45 -65.30
CA ALA A 2 13.61 65.13 -64.89
C ALA A 2 14.42 64.67 -63.66
N ALA A 3 13.75 64.28 -62.58
CA ALA A 3 14.39 63.72 -61.40
C ALA A 3 14.84 62.27 -61.67
N PRO A 4 16.00 61.81 -61.14
CA PRO A 4 16.44 60.44 -61.32
C PRO A 4 15.62 59.51 -60.43
N ALA A 5 15.21 58.36 -60.99
CA ALA A 5 14.53 57.30 -60.25
C ALA A 5 15.45 56.74 -59.15
N PRO A 6 14.91 56.39 -57.97
CA PRO A 6 15.70 55.76 -56.92
C PRO A 6 16.05 54.33 -57.35
N GLY A 7 17.31 54.11 -57.67
CA GLY A 7 17.85 52.78 -57.92
C GLY A 7 17.65 51.91 -56.68
N ALA A 8 16.81 50.88 -56.83
CA ALA A 8 16.63 49.81 -55.87
C ALA A 8 17.93 49.00 -55.76
N GLY A 9 18.81 49.41 -54.85
CA GLY A 9 19.93 48.59 -54.40
C GLY A 9 19.44 47.54 -53.41
N ALA A 10 18.68 46.56 -53.86
CA ALA A 10 18.51 45.32 -53.10
C ALA A 10 19.85 44.59 -53.19
N VAL A 11 20.68 44.70 -52.13
CA VAL A 11 21.91 43.93 -52.01
C VAL A 11 21.52 42.45 -51.96
N GLU A 12 21.67 41.75 -53.07
CA GLU A 12 21.47 40.30 -53.12
C GLU A 12 22.51 39.64 -52.20
N VAL A 13 22.06 39.23 -51.01
CA VAL A 13 22.90 38.48 -50.06
C VAL A 13 23.30 37.16 -50.71
N SER A 14 24.61 36.95 -50.85
CA SER A 14 25.20 35.74 -51.43
C SER A 14 24.62 34.48 -50.78
N MET A 15 24.45 33.42 -51.57
CA MET A 15 23.99 32.13 -51.08
C MET A 15 24.91 31.57 -49.99
N ASP A 16 26.21 31.86 -50.04
CA ASP A 16 27.18 31.47 -49.02
C ASP A 16 26.95 32.18 -47.68
N ASP A 17 26.56 33.46 -47.72
CA ASP A 17 26.27 34.24 -46.52
C ASP A 17 24.96 33.76 -45.86
N LYS A 18 23.98 33.37 -46.68
CA LYS A 18 22.74 32.72 -46.19
C LYS A 18 23.04 31.38 -45.52
N ALA A 19 23.91 30.55 -46.12
CA ALA A 19 24.32 29.27 -45.54
C ALA A 19 25.04 29.45 -44.19
N LYS A 20 25.99 30.40 -44.12
CA LYS A 20 26.68 30.74 -42.86
C LYS A 20 25.71 31.23 -41.79
N ALA A 21 24.75 32.08 -42.14
CA ALA A 21 23.73 32.57 -41.22
C ALA A 21 22.85 31.44 -40.67
N LEU A 22 22.45 30.49 -41.52
CA LEU A 22 21.66 29.32 -41.11
C LEU A 22 22.44 28.42 -40.14
N VAL A 23 23.71 28.14 -40.45
CA VAL A 23 24.57 27.35 -39.57
C VAL A 23 24.73 28.03 -38.21
N ALA A 24 25.02 29.34 -38.19
CA ALA A 24 25.14 30.10 -36.95
C ALA A 24 23.84 30.10 -36.12
N ALA A 25 22.68 30.19 -36.79
CA ALA A 25 21.39 30.10 -36.11
C ALA A 25 21.17 28.72 -35.48
N LYS A 26 21.54 27.64 -36.18
CA LYS A 26 21.41 26.27 -35.65
C LYS A 26 22.37 25.97 -34.51
N ILE A 27 23.58 26.53 -34.53
CA ILE A 27 24.51 26.46 -33.40
C ILE A 27 23.90 27.12 -32.17
N LYS A 28 23.38 28.34 -32.29
CA LYS A 28 22.71 29.05 -31.19
C LYS A 28 21.49 28.30 -30.66
N GLU A 29 20.70 27.70 -31.55
CA GLU A 29 19.58 26.84 -31.17
C GLU A 29 20.04 25.62 -30.36
N GLY A 30 21.13 24.99 -30.79
CA GLY A 30 21.75 23.86 -30.08
C GLY A 30 22.26 24.26 -28.68
N GLU A 31 22.99 25.36 -28.58
CA GLU A 31 23.49 25.91 -27.31
C GLU A 31 22.34 26.20 -26.33
N TYR A 32 21.25 26.81 -26.84
CA TYR A 32 20.05 27.05 -26.04
C TYR A 32 19.45 25.74 -25.51
N LYS A 33 19.30 24.72 -26.36
CA LYS A 33 18.74 23.43 -25.95
C LYS A 33 19.61 22.72 -24.92
N VAL A 34 20.93 22.71 -25.11
CA VAL A 34 21.88 22.12 -24.16
C VAL A 34 21.77 22.81 -22.80
N ARG A 35 21.71 24.15 -22.79
CA ARG A 35 21.51 24.91 -21.55
C ARG A 35 20.21 24.55 -20.84
N MET A 36 19.10 24.48 -21.57
CA MET A 36 17.81 24.08 -20.99
C MET A 36 17.87 22.68 -20.39
N ILE A 37 18.48 21.72 -21.10
CA ILE A 37 18.65 20.34 -20.58
C ILE A 37 19.46 20.34 -19.28
N GLY A 38 20.55 21.11 -19.21
CA GLY A 38 21.34 21.25 -17.98
C GLY A 38 20.52 21.82 -16.81
N GLU A 39 19.72 22.85 -17.06
CA GLU A 39 18.83 23.43 -16.04
C GLU A 39 17.76 22.43 -15.55
N TYR A 40 17.20 21.63 -16.46
CA TYR A 40 16.25 20.57 -16.12
C TYR A 40 16.90 19.43 -15.32
N ALA A 41 18.11 19.01 -15.69
CA ALA A 41 18.86 17.98 -14.99
C ALA A 41 19.11 18.39 -13.53
N VAL A 42 19.68 19.57 -13.31
CA VAL A 42 19.96 20.10 -11.95
C VAL A 42 18.69 20.20 -11.11
N ARG A 43 17.56 20.63 -11.70
CA ARG A 43 16.28 20.68 -10.98
C ARG A 43 15.80 19.30 -10.58
N THR A 44 15.97 18.33 -11.48
CA THR A 44 15.52 16.95 -11.28
C THR A 44 16.37 16.27 -10.21
N ASP A 45 17.69 16.41 -10.27
CA ASP A 45 18.62 15.86 -9.28
C ASP A 45 18.28 16.38 -7.88
N ARG A 46 18.05 17.69 -7.73
CA ARG A 46 17.62 18.28 -6.46
C ARG A 46 16.27 17.71 -5.97
N ALA A 47 15.34 17.46 -6.89
CA ALA A 47 14.04 16.89 -6.53
C ALA A 47 14.18 15.42 -6.09
N ILE A 48 15.08 14.66 -6.72
CA ILE A 48 15.44 13.30 -6.34
C ILE A 48 16.05 13.30 -4.94
N ASP A 49 17.08 14.09 -4.68
CA ASP A 49 17.74 14.19 -3.36
C ASP A 49 16.72 14.52 -2.25
N ALA A 50 15.79 15.44 -2.53
CA ALA A 50 14.75 15.83 -1.58
C ALA A 50 13.74 14.69 -1.34
N LEU A 51 13.46 13.87 -2.36
CA LEU A 51 12.57 12.72 -2.23
C LEU A 51 13.24 11.58 -1.49
N GLU A 52 14.51 11.29 -1.78
CA GLU A 52 15.31 10.29 -1.07
C GLU A 52 15.36 10.58 0.42
N LYS A 53 15.61 11.84 0.79
CA LYS A 53 15.58 12.24 2.21
C LYS A 53 14.22 11.99 2.86
N LYS A 54 13.12 12.33 2.17
CA LYS A 54 11.76 12.09 2.70
C LYS A 54 11.49 10.60 2.91
N VAL A 55 11.95 9.75 1.99
CA VAL A 55 11.82 8.30 2.12
C VAL A 55 12.60 7.81 3.34
N GLN A 56 13.84 8.25 3.52
CA GLN A 56 14.65 7.90 4.70
C GLN A 56 13.98 8.33 6.01
N ASP A 57 13.41 9.54 6.06
CA ASP A 57 12.71 10.05 7.23
C ASP A 57 11.47 9.18 7.56
N ILE A 58 10.69 8.80 6.53
CA ILE A 58 9.51 7.92 6.69
C ILE A 58 9.92 6.52 7.16
N GLU A 59 10.96 5.92 6.57
CA GLU A 59 11.44 4.60 6.97
C GLU A 59 11.94 4.58 8.43
N ALA A 60 12.61 5.65 8.86
CA ALA A 60 13.05 5.80 10.23
C ALA A 60 11.87 5.91 11.21
N GLU A 61 10.84 6.68 10.83
CA GLU A 61 9.63 6.86 11.61
C GLU A 61 8.79 5.57 11.69
N GLU A 62 8.61 4.85 10.57
CA GLU A 62 7.94 3.55 10.53
C GLU A 62 8.63 2.54 11.45
N LYS A 63 9.96 2.44 11.37
CA LYS A 63 10.73 1.54 12.24
C LYS A 63 10.55 1.86 13.72
N LEU A 64 10.51 3.14 14.08
CA LEU A 64 10.28 3.58 15.45
C LEU A 64 8.87 3.18 15.92
N TYR A 65 7.84 3.43 15.12
CA TYR A 65 6.47 3.10 15.50
C TYR A 65 6.24 1.59 15.61
N LEU A 66 6.79 0.79 14.71
CA LEU A 66 6.71 -0.66 14.81
C LEU A 66 7.35 -1.18 16.11
N HIS A 67 8.50 -0.62 16.50
CA HIS A 67 9.13 -0.96 17.78
C HIS A 67 8.25 -0.58 18.98
N GLN A 68 7.64 0.60 18.96
CA GLN A 68 6.74 1.04 20.03
C GLN A 68 5.50 0.14 20.16
N ILE A 69 4.95 -0.32 19.04
CA ILE A 69 3.82 -1.25 19.03
C ILE A 69 4.25 -2.60 19.63
N ASP A 70 5.42 -3.10 19.26
CA ASP A 70 5.96 -4.36 19.80
C ASP A 70 6.23 -4.29 21.31
N ASP A 71 6.84 -3.19 21.77
CA ASP A 71 7.05 -2.92 23.20
C ASP A 71 5.71 -2.87 23.95
N PHE A 72 4.73 -2.15 23.40
CA PHE A 72 3.40 -2.03 23.99
C PHE A 72 2.67 -3.38 24.04
N ALA A 73 2.71 -4.16 22.95
CA ALA A 73 2.11 -5.49 22.89
C ALA A 73 2.76 -6.44 23.90
N THR A 74 4.09 -6.44 23.98
CA THR A 74 4.86 -7.24 24.93
C THR A 74 4.51 -6.88 26.38
N ALA A 75 4.46 -5.59 26.71
CA ALA A 75 4.09 -5.13 28.05
C ALA A 75 2.64 -5.53 28.40
N THR A 76 1.71 -5.38 27.45
CA THR A 76 0.30 -5.73 27.64
C THR A 76 0.11 -7.24 27.84
N ILE A 77 0.83 -8.08 27.08
CA ILE A 77 0.83 -9.53 27.26
C ILE A 77 1.35 -9.88 28.66
N ALA A 78 2.47 -9.31 29.09
CA ALA A 78 3.03 -9.57 30.41
C ALA A 78 2.06 -9.18 31.55
N GLU A 79 1.35 -8.06 31.41
CA GLU A 79 0.32 -7.63 32.37
C GLU A 79 -0.89 -8.58 32.40
N TYR A 80 -1.36 -9.03 31.23
CA TYR A 80 -2.41 -10.05 31.14
C TYR A 80 -1.97 -11.36 31.80
N GLU A 81 -0.76 -11.83 31.51
CA GLU A 81 -0.26 -13.09 32.08
C GLU A 81 -0.09 -13.03 33.60
N ALA A 82 0.30 -11.87 34.12
CA ALA A 82 0.40 -11.65 35.55
C ALA A 82 -0.97 -11.62 36.26
N SER A 83 -2.05 -11.24 35.56
CA SER A 83 -3.38 -11.06 36.15
C SER A 83 -4.33 -12.24 35.91
N VAL A 84 -4.27 -12.87 34.73
CA VAL A 84 -5.20 -13.91 34.27
C VAL A 84 -4.50 -15.26 34.05
N GLY A 85 -3.19 -15.24 33.78
CA GLY A 85 -2.39 -16.43 33.43
C GLY A 85 -2.00 -16.47 31.94
N PRO A 86 -1.24 -17.51 31.51
CA PRO A 86 -0.61 -17.56 30.19
C PRO A 86 -1.57 -17.31 29.02
N VAL A 87 -1.14 -16.55 28.01
CA VAL A 87 -1.95 -16.33 26.80
C VAL A 87 -2.12 -17.65 26.04
N PRO A 88 -3.35 -18.07 25.70
CA PRO A 88 -3.57 -19.28 24.90
C PRO A 88 -2.91 -19.15 23.52
N ALA A 89 -2.20 -20.19 23.07
CA ALA A 89 -1.67 -20.25 21.72
C ALA A 89 -2.82 -20.45 20.71
N PHE A 90 -3.21 -19.39 20.01
CA PHE A 90 -4.30 -19.41 19.01
C PHE A 90 -3.92 -20.06 17.67
N ASP A 91 -2.64 -20.40 17.47
CA ASP A 91 -2.15 -21.10 16.27
C ASP A 91 -2.56 -22.58 16.26
N ASN A 92 -2.94 -23.12 17.43
CA ASN A 92 -3.73 -24.33 17.47
C ASN A 92 -5.16 -23.97 17.08
N HIS A 93 -5.64 -24.52 15.96
CA HIS A 93 -7.07 -24.56 15.67
C HIS A 93 -7.79 -24.99 16.94
N LEU A 94 -8.52 -24.06 17.57
CA LEU A 94 -9.48 -24.35 18.62
C LEU A 94 -10.56 -25.20 17.97
N SER A 95 -10.30 -26.50 17.86
CA SER A 95 -11.34 -27.47 17.63
C SER A 95 -12.19 -27.44 18.89
N LEU A 96 -13.17 -26.53 18.89
CA LEU A 96 -14.31 -26.52 19.81
C LEU A 96 -15.05 -27.88 19.77
N PHE A 97 -14.80 -28.67 18.72
CA PHE A 97 -15.23 -30.05 18.51
C PHE A 97 -14.03 -31.03 18.47
N SER A 98 -12.96 -30.75 19.20
CA SER A 98 -11.92 -31.75 19.45
C SER A 98 -12.62 -32.96 20.07
N LYS A 99 -12.42 -34.13 19.46
CA LYS A 99 -13.03 -35.42 19.85
C LYS A 99 -12.71 -35.85 21.30
N ASP A 100 -11.87 -35.09 21.99
CA ASP A 100 -11.36 -35.37 23.32
C ASP A 100 -11.98 -34.49 24.43
N ILE A 101 -12.95 -33.61 24.13
CA ILE A 101 -13.79 -33.02 25.20
C ILE A 101 -14.96 -33.97 25.42
N PRO A 102 -15.00 -34.78 26.50
CA PRO A 102 -16.16 -35.59 26.80
C PRO A 102 -17.26 -34.60 27.21
N LEU A 103 -18.25 -34.40 26.33
CA LEU A 103 -19.48 -33.73 26.71
C LEU A 103 -20.25 -34.72 27.60
N GLU A 104 -19.94 -34.71 28.89
CA GLU A 104 -20.69 -35.46 29.88
C GLU A 104 -22.02 -34.72 30.12
N PHE A 105 -23.05 -35.15 29.41
CA PHE A 105 -24.39 -34.63 29.61
C PHE A 105 -24.87 -35.05 31.01
N PRO A 106 -25.43 -34.12 31.81
CA PRO A 106 -25.96 -34.46 33.13
C PRO A 106 -27.04 -35.54 33.00
N GLU A 107 -27.07 -36.46 33.97
CA GLU A 107 -28.00 -37.57 34.00
C GLU A 107 -29.45 -37.08 33.82
N PRO A 108 -30.27 -37.71 32.95
CA PRO A 108 -31.63 -37.27 32.74
C PRO A 108 -32.40 -37.24 34.06
N LEU A 109 -32.99 -36.10 34.39
CA LEU A 109 -33.85 -35.99 35.56
C LEU A 109 -34.95 -37.06 35.47
N ALA A 110 -35.13 -37.80 36.56
CA ALA A 110 -36.04 -38.93 36.63
C ALA A 110 -37.42 -38.58 36.04
N PRO A 111 -38.04 -39.48 35.26
CA PRO A 111 -39.35 -39.21 34.70
C PRO A 111 -40.34 -38.92 35.84
N PRO A 112 -41.24 -37.94 35.68
CA PRO A 112 -42.25 -37.66 36.69
C PRO A 112 -43.08 -38.93 36.97
N PRO A 113 -43.54 -39.15 38.22
CA PRO A 113 -44.24 -40.36 38.58
C PRO A 113 -45.47 -40.54 37.68
N ALA A 114 -45.62 -41.76 37.14
CA ALA A 114 -46.77 -42.12 36.32
C ALA A 114 -48.05 -41.89 37.13
N SER A 115 -48.87 -40.93 36.68
CA SER A 115 -50.23 -40.80 37.19
C SER A 115 -51.00 -42.06 36.82
N SER A 116 -51.49 -42.75 37.84
CA SER A 116 -52.27 -43.97 37.72
C SER A 116 -53.60 -43.69 37.01
N ALA A 117 -53.75 -44.20 35.79
CA ALA A 117 -55.04 -44.47 35.20
C ALA A 117 -54.94 -45.70 34.28
N SER A 118 -55.47 -46.78 34.82
CA SER A 118 -55.89 -48.03 34.16
C SER A 118 -56.53 -47.83 32.78
N ALA A 119 -56.17 -48.66 31.81
CA ALA A 119 -56.97 -49.83 31.40
C ALA A 119 -56.70 -50.25 29.94
N SER A 120 -56.69 -51.58 29.77
CA SER A 120 -57.18 -52.34 28.62
C SER A 120 -56.41 -52.32 27.29
N SER A 121 -55.62 -53.39 27.12
CA SER A 121 -55.75 -54.40 26.05
C SER A 121 -55.90 -53.95 24.59
N SER A 122 -54.97 -54.35 23.73
CA SER A 122 -55.15 -55.58 22.92
C SER A 122 -54.01 -55.77 21.90
N ALA A 123 -53.82 -57.03 21.55
CA ALA A 123 -52.69 -57.62 20.84
C ALA A 123 -52.73 -57.52 19.30
N SER A 124 -51.56 -57.70 18.68
CA SER A 124 -51.21 -58.55 17.51
C SER A 124 -50.00 -57.93 16.78
N HIS A 125 -48.81 -58.52 16.74
CA HIS A 125 -48.33 -59.67 15.95
C HIS A 125 -48.62 -59.61 14.43
N HIS A 126 -47.55 -59.36 13.66
CA HIS A 126 -46.97 -60.23 12.61
C HIS A 126 -46.66 -59.49 11.28
N GLU A 127 -45.42 -59.73 10.79
CA GLU A 127 -44.78 -59.47 9.48
C GLU A 127 -45.08 -58.18 8.67
#